data_AF-A0A162CEK0-F1
#
_entry.id   AF-A0A162CEK0-F1
#
_cell.length_a   1.000
_cell.length_b   1.000
_cell.length_c   1.000
_cell.angle_alpha   90.00
_cell.angle_beta   90.00
_cell.angle_gamma   90.00
#
_symmetry.space_group_name_H-M   'P 1'
#
loop_
_entity.id
_entity.type
_entity.pdbx_description
1 polymer ?
#
loop_
_entity_poly.entity_id
_entity_poly.type
_entity_poly.pdbx_seq_one_letter_code
_entity_poly.pdbx_strand_id
1 'polypeptide(L)'
;MPYRSNEVDERNKWTTRFKYFLYFFNVVSLVLAIVVMTMAIYIRADWTIKHYIYELEAYLMWTGPYILMASCSFTIVISALGCWATVYENPFLLTAFTMATGATALIGLGGVAYSLNHGITFSDITPWLTDRFTYLVFESDTDPRSARIVRIMQEELGCCGGSGWQDYANYNMEIPYECRNPVTGNMYVYGCGIIFSDFMEPLVAWMSGIALLLIVLQIMAMVAAMILRRNFKREDKLISGHQKSATYTAVRSRNI
;
A
#
# COMPACT_ATOMS: atom_id res chain seq x y z
N MET A 1 23.61 34.57 -32.47
CA MET A 1 24.32 33.33 -32.08
C MET A 1 23.44 32.11 -32.37
N PRO A 2 23.58 31.45 -33.53
CA PRO A 2 22.71 30.34 -33.97
C PRO A 2 22.92 29.02 -33.19
N TYR A 3 24.06 28.84 -32.52
CA TYR A 3 24.31 27.68 -31.66
C TYR A 3 23.34 27.65 -30.45
N ARG A 4 22.91 28.81 -29.96
CA ARG A 4 22.07 28.95 -28.76
C ARG A 4 20.59 28.69 -29.02
N SER A 5 20.09 28.88 -30.24
CA SER A 5 18.68 28.59 -30.59
C SER A 5 18.43 27.08 -30.65
N ASN A 6 19.39 26.30 -31.15
CA ASN A 6 19.27 24.85 -31.27
C ASN A 6 19.30 24.15 -29.90
N GLU A 7 20.10 24.64 -28.94
CA GLU A 7 20.13 24.11 -27.57
C GLU A 7 18.83 24.36 -26.78
N VAL A 8 18.10 25.44 -27.09
CA VAL A 8 16.82 25.77 -26.45
C VAL A 8 15.69 24.92 -27.05
N ASP A 9 15.69 24.74 -28.37
CA ASP A 9 14.66 23.94 -29.06
C ASP A 9 14.73 22.45 -28.68
N GLU A 10 15.94 21.87 -28.63
CA GLU A 10 16.11 20.49 -28.16
C GLU A 10 15.66 20.34 -26.71
N ARG A 11 16.02 21.29 -25.82
CA ARG A 11 15.60 21.27 -24.42
C ARG A 11 14.07 21.32 -24.27
N ASN A 12 13.39 22.13 -25.06
CA ASN A 12 11.92 22.20 -25.05
C ASN A 12 11.28 20.86 -25.44
N LYS A 13 11.85 20.14 -26.42
CA LYS A 13 11.39 18.78 -26.76
C LYS A 13 11.58 17.81 -25.60
N TRP A 14 12.73 17.84 -24.92
CA TRP A 14 13.00 17.00 -23.75
C TRP A 14 12.05 17.30 -22.58
N THR A 15 11.87 18.58 -22.23
CA THR A 15 10.93 19.03 -21.19
C THR A 15 9.50 18.55 -21.47
N THR A 16 9.07 18.64 -22.72
CA THR A 16 7.73 18.20 -23.15
C THR A 16 7.55 16.69 -22.96
N ARG A 17 8.54 15.87 -23.33
CA ARG A 17 8.49 14.41 -23.11
C ARG A 17 8.37 14.06 -21.63
N PHE A 18 9.13 14.71 -20.75
CA PHE A 18 9.06 14.48 -19.30
C PHE A 18 7.73 14.91 -18.69
N LYS A 19 7.07 15.95 -19.22
CA LYS A 19 5.72 16.34 -18.79
C LYS A 19 4.70 15.25 -19.10
N TYR A 20 4.68 14.73 -20.32
CA TYR A 20 3.78 13.63 -20.70
C TYR A 20 4.04 12.36 -19.90
N PHE A 21 5.32 12.03 -19.69
CA PHE A 21 5.73 10.91 -18.84
C PHE A 21 5.19 11.09 -17.41
N LEU A 22 5.45 12.25 -16.77
CA LEU A 22 4.98 12.55 -15.42
C LEU A 22 3.45 12.53 -15.32
N TYR A 23 2.74 13.08 -16.31
CA TYR A 23 1.28 13.04 -16.38
C TYR A 23 0.77 11.59 -16.41
N PHE A 24 1.34 10.76 -17.28
CA PHE A 24 0.98 9.34 -17.39
C PHE A 24 1.15 8.59 -16.06
N PHE A 25 2.31 8.72 -15.39
CA PHE A 25 2.53 8.04 -14.10
C PHE A 25 1.60 8.54 -13.00
N ASN A 26 1.25 9.82 -12.97
CA ASN A 26 0.28 10.33 -12.01
C ASN A 26 -1.12 9.75 -12.25
N VAL A 27 -1.58 9.66 -13.50
CA VAL A 27 -2.88 9.04 -13.81
C VAL A 27 -2.89 7.56 -13.45
N VAL A 28 -1.84 6.82 -13.78
CA VAL A 28 -1.73 5.39 -13.41
C VAL A 28 -1.67 5.23 -11.89
N SER A 29 -0.91 6.06 -11.18
CA SER A 29 -0.80 6.03 -9.72
C SER A 29 -2.13 6.36 -9.05
N LEU A 30 -2.91 7.29 -9.61
CA LEU A 30 -4.25 7.62 -9.14
C LEU A 30 -5.19 6.40 -9.27
N VAL A 31 -5.19 5.72 -10.41
CA VAL A 31 -6.03 4.53 -10.63
C VAL A 31 -5.63 3.41 -9.68
N LEU A 32 -4.33 3.12 -9.56
CA LEU A 32 -3.85 2.07 -8.66
C LEU A 32 -4.13 2.38 -7.19
N ALA A 33 -4.01 3.65 -6.77
CA ALA A 33 -4.38 4.06 -5.41
C ALA A 33 -5.87 3.83 -5.12
N ILE A 34 -6.75 4.08 -6.09
CA ILE A 34 -8.18 3.77 -5.96
C ILE A 34 -8.40 2.26 -5.84
N VAL A 35 -7.70 1.44 -6.64
CA VAL A 35 -7.79 -0.03 -6.58
C VAL A 35 -7.36 -0.55 -5.21
N VAL A 36 -6.19 -0.13 -4.70
CA VAL A 36 -5.68 -0.55 -3.39
C VAL A 36 -6.62 -0.08 -2.28
N MET A 37 -7.11 1.16 -2.34
CA MET A 37 -8.08 1.67 -1.37
C MET A 37 -9.37 0.85 -1.38
N THR A 38 -9.87 0.47 -2.56
CA THR A 38 -11.07 -0.36 -2.70
C THR A 38 -10.85 -1.75 -2.10
N MET A 39 -9.70 -2.38 -2.34
CA MET A 39 -9.34 -3.67 -1.72
C MET A 39 -9.25 -3.56 -0.20
N ALA A 40 -8.62 -2.51 0.33
CA ALA A 40 -8.51 -2.32 1.77
C ALA A 40 -9.89 -2.09 2.43
N ILE A 41 -10.78 -1.34 1.75
CA ILE A 41 -12.18 -1.20 2.18
C ILE A 41 -12.91 -2.54 2.10
N TYR A 42 -12.70 -3.33 1.05
CA TYR A 42 -13.33 -4.65 0.89
C TYR A 42 -12.95 -5.59 2.04
N ILE A 43 -11.65 -5.74 2.33
CA ILE A 43 -11.16 -6.54 3.47
C ILE A 43 -11.82 -6.07 4.78
N ARG A 44 -12.05 -4.77 4.91
CA ARG A 44 -12.68 -4.17 6.10
C ARG A 44 -14.19 -4.30 6.18
N ALA A 45 -14.87 -4.25 5.05
CA ALA A 45 -16.32 -4.22 4.96
C ALA A 45 -16.94 -5.63 4.90
N ASP A 46 -16.16 -6.63 4.50
CA ASP A 46 -16.62 -8.00 4.44
C ASP A 46 -17.06 -8.51 5.83
N TRP A 47 -18.28 -9.02 5.90
CA TRP A 47 -18.91 -9.43 7.16
C TRP A 47 -18.23 -10.65 7.76
N THR A 48 -17.82 -11.60 6.92
CA THR A 48 -17.20 -12.86 7.32
C THR A 48 -15.84 -12.59 7.93
N ILE A 49 -14.98 -11.86 7.21
CA ILE A 49 -13.65 -11.44 7.68
C ILE A 49 -13.76 -10.63 8.97
N LYS A 50 -14.70 -9.69 9.02
CA LYS A 50 -14.93 -8.85 10.20
C LYS A 50 -15.33 -9.67 11.41
N HIS A 51 -16.25 -10.62 11.25
CA HIS A 51 -16.68 -11.48 12.34
C HIS A 51 -15.50 -12.30 12.85
N TYR A 52 -14.73 -12.91 11.96
CA TYR A 52 -13.58 -13.73 12.33
C TYR A 52 -12.53 -12.96 13.11
N ILE A 53 -12.10 -11.79 12.60
CA ILE A 53 -11.06 -11.00 13.27
C ILE A 53 -11.54 -10.48 14.63
N TYR A 54 -12.83 -10.13 14.75
CA TYR A 54 -13.40 -9.66 16.02
C TYR A 54 -13.42 -10.77 17.08
N GLU A 55 -13.87 -11.98 16.71
CA GLU A 55 -13.95 -13.10 17.63
C GLU A 55 -12.57 -13.65 18.03
N LEU A 56 -11.57 -13.61 17.13
CA LEU A 56 -10.18 -13.99 17.44
C LEU A 56 -9.40 -12.92 18.21
N GLU A 57 -9.96 -11.72 18.37
CA GLU A 57 -9.26 -10.52 18.85
C GLU A 57 -8.00 -10.18 18.04
N ALA A 58 -7.96 -10.57 16.75
CA ALA A 58 -6.82 -10.38 15.86
C ALA A 58 -6.73 -8.95 15.30
N TYR A 59 -6.94 -7.94 16.16
CA TYR A 59 -7.03 -6.53 15.75
C TYR A 59 -5.76 -6.01 15.07
N LEU A 60 -4.62 -6.64 15.32
CA LEU A 60 -3.34 -6.36 14.67
C LEU A 60 -3.46 -6.44 13.14
N MET A 61 -4.28 -7.35 12.60
CA MET A 61 -4.48 -7.51 11.16
C MET A 61 -5.16 -6.29 10.51
N TRP A 62 -5.88 -5.46 11.29
CA TRP A 62 -6.54 -4.26 10.75
C TRP A 62 -5.59 -3.08 10.53
N THR A 63 -4.48 -3.02 11.29
CA THR A 63 -3.56 -1.88 11.27
C THR A 63 -2.96 -1.67 9.88
N GLY A 64 -2.58 -2.74 9.19
CA GLY A 64 -2.04 -2.69 7.83
C GLY A 64 -2.98 -2.04 6.81
N PRO A 65 -4.19 -2.59 6.61
CA PRO A 65 -5.22 -1.99 5.75
C PRO A 65 -5.54 -0.53 6.09
N TYR A 66 -5.59 -0.14 7.37
CA TYR A 66 -5.82 1.26 7.75
C TYR A 66 -4.71 2.21 7.31
N ILE A 67 -3.44 1.81 7.48
CA ILE A 67 -2.30 2.60 7.02
C ILE A 67 -2.34 2.74 5.49
N LEU A 68 -2.64 1.66 4.78
CA LEU A 68 -2.76 1.67 3.32
C LEU A 68 -3.94 2.53 2.83
N MET A 69 -5.09 2.50 3.51
CA MET A 69 -6.22 3.39 3.21
C MET A 69 -5.84 4.87 3.38
N ALA A 70 -5.14 5.21 4.46
CA ALA A 70 -4.67 6.58 4.67
C ALA A 70 -3.65 7.01 3.59
N SER A 71 -2.66 6.16 3.29
CA SER A 71 -1.67 6.47 2.24
C SER A 71 -2.31 6.64 0.86
N CYS A 72 -3.26 5.76 0.50
CA CYS A 72 -3.94 5.84 -0.79
C CYS A 72 -4.84 7.07 -0.92
N SER A 73 -5.55 7.46 0.15
CA SER A 73 -6.40 8.66 0.11
C SER A 73 -5.58 9.93 -0.15
N PHE A 74 -4.43 10.08 0.51
CA PHE A 74 -3.49 11.16 0.20
C PHE A 74 -2.91 11.04 -1.21
N THR A 75 -2.54 9.84 -1.64
CA THR A 75 -2.00 9.59 -2.98
C THR A 75 -2.99 10.00 -4.08
N ILE A 76 -4.29 9.74 -3.91
CA ILE A 76 -5.34 10.14 -4.87
C ILE A 76 -5.36 11.66 -5.04
N VAL A 77 -5.37 12.40 -3.92
CA VAL A 77 -5.36 13.87 -3.93
C VAL A 77 -4.08 14.40 -4.56
N ILE A 78 -2.91 13.88 -4.14
CA ILE A 78 -1.60 14.33 -4.63
C ILE A 78 -1.42 14.02 -6.11
N SER A 79 -1.90 12.88 -6.60
CA SER A 79 -1.81 12.51 -8.02
C SER A 79 -2.69 13.42 -8.90
N ALA A 80 -3.88 13.81 -8.41
CA ALA A 80 -4.72 14.80 -9.08
C ALA A 80 -4.05 16.18 -9.12
N LEU A 81 -3.47 16.62 -7.99
CA LEU A 81 -2.68 17.85 -7.93
C LEU A 81 -1.42 17.77 -8.81
N GLY A 82 -0.80 16.60 -8.93
CA GLY A 82 0.35 16.34 -9.80
C GLY A 82 0.01 16.57 -11.26
N CYS A 83 -1.16 16.14 -11.71
CA CYS A 83 -1.67 16.42 -13.05
C CYS A 83 -1.78 17.94 -13.29
N TRP A 84 -2.33 18.71 -12.36
CA TRP A 84 -2.37 20.18 -12.46
C TRP A 84 -0.98 20.83 -12.37
N ALA A 85 -0.10 20.32 -11.53
CA ALA A 85 1.26 20.84 -11.36
C ALA A 85 2.08 20.75 -12.64
N THR A 86 1.86 19.72 -13.46
CA THR A 86 2.55 19.59 -14.76
C THR A 86 2.18 20.68 -15.76
N VAL A 87 0.97 21.22 -15.68
CA VAL A 87 0.45 22.26 -16.60
C VAL A 87 0.86 23.66 -16.15
N TYR A 88 0.92 23.92 -14.85
CA TYR A 88 1.17 25.27 -14.30
C TYR A 88 2.65 25.70 -14.30
N GLU A 89 3.58 24.79 -14.67
CA GLU A 89 5.03 25.03 -14.84
C GLU A 89 5.73 25.72 -13.65
N ASN A 90 5.14 25.69 -12.46
CA ASN A 90 5.68 26.38 -11.30
C ASN A 90 6.66 25.50 -10.50
N PRO A 91 7.93 25.90 -10.32
CA PRO A 91 8.94 25.10 -9.63
C PRO A 91 8.64 24.89 -8.14
N PHE A 92 7.89 25.79 -7.49
CA PHE A 92 7.46 25.63 -6.11
C PHE A 92 6.41 24.53 -5.99
N LEU A 93 5.40 24.56 -6.86
CA LEU A 93 4.33 23.56 -6.88
C LEU A 93 4.87 22.14 -7.16
N LEU A 94 5.84 22.03 -8.07
CA LEU A 94 6.51 20.76 -8.37
C LEU A 94 7.36 20.24 -7.20
N THR A 95 7.92 21.14 -6.38
CA THR A 95 8.64 20.77 -5.16
C THR A 95 7.68 20.24 -4.10
N ALA A 96 6.56 20.94 -3.88
CA ALA A 96 5.52 20.53 -2.94
C ALA A 96 4.94 19.15 -3.32
N PHE A 97 4.64 18.94 -4.61
CA PHE A 97 4.21 17.64 -5.14
C PHE A 97 5.24 16.53 -4.87
N THR A 98 6.53 16.78 -5.12
CA THR A 98 7.58 15.78 -4.89
C THR A 98 7.69 15.41 -3.41
N MET A 99 7.64 16.40 -2.51
CA MET A 99 7.70 16.15 -1.06
C MET A 99 6.48 15.39 -0.56
N ALA A 100 5.28 15.77 -1.00
CA ALA A 100 4.04 15.11 -0.61
C ALA A 100 4.00 13.65 -1.12
N THR A 101 4.39 13.42 -2.37
CA THR A 101 4.51 12.07 -2.96
C THR A 101 5.52 11.21 -2.22
N GLY A 102 6.66 11.78 -1.82
CA GLY A 102 7.65 11.08 -1.02
C GLY A 102 7.13 10.69 0.37
N ALA A 103 6.36 11.56 1.02
CA ALA A 103 5.74 11.26 2.30
C ALA A 103 4.72 10.10 2.18
N THR A 104 3.85 10.13 1.15
CA THR A 104 2.89 9.03 0.93
C THR A 104 3.58 7.71 0.57
N ALA A 105 4.67 7.76 -0.19
CA ALA A 105 5.46 6.57 -0.53
C ALA A 105 6.04 5.91 0.73
N LEU A 106 6.56 6.69 1.69
CA LEU A 106 7.09 6.19 2.95
C LEU A 106 6.00 5.59 3.84
N ILE A 107 4.85 6.25 3.95
CA ILE A 107 3.70 5.73 4.71
C ILE A 107 3.19 4.45 4.05
N GLY A 108 3.09 4.42 2.72
CA GLY A 108 2.69 3.25 1.95
C GLY A 108 3.65 2.07 2.16
N LEU A 109 4.96 2.33 2.14
CA LEU A 109 5.98 1.30 2.39
C LEU A 109 5.86 0.71 3.80
N GLY A 110 5.62 1.56 4.81
CA GLY A 110 5.34 1.12 6.17
C GLY A 110 4.06 0.26 6.26
N GLY A 111 3.00 0.66 5.57
CA GLY A 111 1.75 -0.10 5.49
C GLY A 111 1.92 -1.46 4.81
N VAL A 112 2.68 -1.53 3.71
CA VAL A 112 3.01 -2.79 3.02
C VAL A 112 3.84 -3.69 3.93
N ALA A 113 4.91 -3.17 4.53
CA ALA A 113 5.78 -3.95 5.42
C ALA A 113 5.00 -4.51 6.61
N TYR A 114 4.14 -3.69 7.23
CA TYR A 114 3.31 -4.13 8.35
C TYR A 114 2.29 -5.20 7.93
N SER A 115 1.61 -4.99 6.79
CA SER A 115 0.59 -5.93 6.28
C SER A 115 1.21 -7.27 5.93
N LEU A 116 2.39 -7.29 5.30
CA LEU A 116 3.11 -8.52 5.03
C LEU A 116 3.58 -9.20 6.32
N ASN A 117 4.06 -8.47 7.32
CA ASN A 117 4.50 -9.10 8.57
C ASN A 117 3.34 -9.73 9.38
N HIS A 118 2.13 -9.19 9.27
CA HIS A 118 0.98 -9.61 10.08
C HIS A 118 -0.19 -10.24 9.30
N GLY A 119 -0.01 -10.55 8.01
CA GLY A 119 -1.11 -10.96 7.15
C GLY A 119 -0.79 -12.04 6.12
N ILE A 120 0.40 -12.65 6.19
CA ILE A 120 0.78 -13.79 5.34
C ILE A 120 1.07 -15.02 6.19
N THR A 121 0.95 -16.21 5.62
CA THR A 121 1.31 -17.45 6.29
C THR A 121 2.82 -17.51 6.53
N PHE A 122 3.22 -18.15 7.62
CA PHE A 122 4.61 -18.29 8.08
C PHE A 122 5.31 -16.99 8.49
N SER A 123 4.58 -15.89 8.63
CA SER A 123 5.07 -14.71 9.34
C SER A 123 4.74 -14.77 10.83
N ASP A 124 5.12 -13.73 11.58
CA ASP A 124 4.89 -13.59 13.03
C ASP A 124 3.43 -13.78 13.45
N ILE A 125 2.47 -13.62 12.54
CA ILE A 125 1.04 -13.82 12.83
C ILE A 125 0.65 -15.30 12.98
N THR A 126 1.33 -16.21 12.29
CA THR A 126 0.98 -17.64 12.28
C THR A 126 1.16 -18.30 13.65
N PRO A 127 2.30 -18.15 14.36
CA PRO A 127 2.43 -18.68 15.72
C PRO A 127 1.47 -17.99 16.69
N TRP A 128 1.26 -16.68 16.56
CA TRP A 128 0.27 -15.97 17.37
C TRP A 128 -1.14 -16.54 17.17
N LEU A 129 -1.58 -16.71 15.92
CA LEU A 129 -2.87 -17.31 15.59
C LEU A 129 -3.00 -18.72 16.14
N THR A 130 -1.97 -19.54 15.98
CA THR A 130 -1.91 -20.90 16.52
C THR A 130 -2.16 -20.89 18.02
N ASP A 131 -1.43 -20.06 18.77
CA ASP A 131 -1.58 -19.94 20.23
C ASP A 131 -2.98 -19.44 20.62
N ARG A 132 -3.54 -18.49 19.88
CA ARG A 132 -4.91 -17.98 20.14
C ARG A 132 -5.97 -19.03 19.91
N PHE A 133 -5.87 -19.81 18.84
CA PHE A 133 -6.79 -20.92 18.61
C PHE A 133 -6.63 -22.02 19.67
N THR A 134 -5.40 -22.36 20.07
CA THR A 134 -5.17 -23.33 21.16
C THR A 134 -5.79 -22.85 22.47
N TYR A 135 -5.70 -21.56 22.78
CA TYR A 135 -6.35 -20.96 23.94
C TYR A 135 -7.88 -21.04 23.87
N LEU A 136 -8.47 -20.71 22.71
CA LEU A 136 -9.91 -20.81 22.50
C LEU A 136 -10.41 -22.27 22.62
N VAL A 137 -9.61 -23.23 22.16
CA VAL A 137 -9.89 -24.67 22.31
C VAL A 137 -9.90 -25.06 23.78
N PHE A 138 -8.90 -24.64 24.57
CA PHE A 138 -8.87 -24.88 26.01
C PHE A 138 -10.08 -24.24 26.72
N GLU A 139 -10.44 -23.01 26.37
CA GLU A 139 -11.54 -22.29 27.01
C GLU A 139 -12.92 -22.83 26.59
N SER A 140 -13.02 -23.52 25.46
CA SER A 140 -14.28 -24.03 24.91
C SER A 140 -15.05 -24.99 25.83
N ASP A 141 -14.38 -25.66 26.77
CA ASP A 141 -15.03 -26.54 27.75
C ASP A 141 -15.85 -25.74 28.79
N THR A 142 -15.44 -24.49 29.07
CA THR A 142 -16.01 -23.67 30.15
C THR A 142 -16.75 -22.43 29.65
N ASP A 143 -16.34 -21.85 28.53
CA ASP A 143 -16.98 -20.68 27.94
C ASP A 143 -17.78 -21.06 26.67
N PRO A 144 -19.12 -20.92 26.69
CA PRO A 144 -19.95 -21.19 25.52
C PRO A 144 -19.66 -20.23 24.35
N ARG A 145 -19.06 -19.06 24.59
CA ARG A 145 -18.64 -18.16 23.52
C ARG A 145 -17.42 -18.71 22.80
N SER A 146 -16.34 -19.04 23.50
CA SER A 146 -15.16 -19.68 22.90
C SER A 146 -15.50 -20.98 22.17
N ALA A 147 -16.38 -21.83 22.74
CA ALA A 147 -16.90 -23.02 22.06
C ALA A 147 -17.59 -22.69 20.73
N ARG A 148 -18.45 -21.66 20.70
CA ARG A 148 -19.13 -21.25 19.46
C ARG A 148 -18.14 -20.79 18.41
N ILE A 149 -17.14 -19.99 18.79
CA ILE A 149 -16.14 -19.42 17.86
C ILE A 149 -15.32 -20.55 17.23
N VAL A 150 -14.76 -21.43 18.05
CA VAL A 150 -13.95 -22.56 17.57
C VAL A 150 -14.77 -23.47 16.66
N ARG A 151 -16.03 -23.73 17.02
CA ARG A 151 -16.94 -24.53 16.20
C ARG A 151 -17.14 -23.94 14.80
N ILE A 152 -17.52 -22.66 14.72
CA ILE A 152 -17.74 -21.96 13.45
C ILE A 152 -16.46 -21.97 12.61
N MET A 153 -15.32 -21.67 13.21
CA MET A 153 -14.05 -21.61 12.49
C MET A 153 -13.62 -22.97 11.93
N GLN A 154 -13.73 -24.03 12.72
CA GLN A 154 -13.36 -25.39 12.29
C GLN A 154 -14.26 -25.89 11.17
N GLU A 155 -15.57 -25.59 11.25
CA GLU A 155 -16.54 -25.95 10.22
C GLU A 155 -16.32 -25.20 8.91
N GLU A 156 -16.13 -23.87 8.97
CA GLU A 156 -16.00 -23.01 7.79
C GLU A 156 -14.62 -23.12 7.11
N LEU A 157 -13.54 -23.24 7.89
CA LEU A 157 -12.17 -23.28 7.38
C LEU A 157 -11.69 -24.70 7.11
N GLY A 158 -12.34 -25.72 7.67
CA GLY A 158 -11.91 -27.11 7.55
C GLY A 158 -10.59 -27.39 8.25
N CYS A 159 -10.48 -26.97 9.51
CA CYS A 159 -9.29 -27.12 10.35
C CYS A 159 -9.67 -27.75 11.70
N CYS A 160 -8.67 -28.16 12.49
CA CYS A 160 -8.93 -28.69 13.84
C CYS A 160 -7.86 -28.26 14.84
N GLY A 161 -8.29 -27.74 15.99
CA GLY A 161 -7.40 -27.25 17.03
C GLY A 161 -6.65 -25.98 16.62
N GLY A 162 -5.68 -25.54 17.43
CA GLY A 162 -4.79 -24.45 17.07
C GLY A 162 -3.66 -24.89 16.17
N SER A 163 -2.93 -25.92 16.61
CA SER A 163 -1.85 -26.57 15.87
C SER A 163 -2.30 -27.85 15.15
N GLY A 164 -3.30 -28.53 15.71
CA GLY A 164 -3.89 -29.76 15.17
C GLY A 164 -4.89 -30.38 16.14
N TRP A 165 -5.51 -31.49 15.73
CA TRP A 165 -6.49 -32.21 16.54
C TRP A 165 -5.93 -32.73 17.88
N GLN A 166 -4.61 -32.87 17.98
CA GLN A 166 -3.92 -33.29 19.20
C GLN A 166 -4.11 -32.29 20.36
N ASP A 167 -4.42 -31.03 20.08
CA ASP A 167 -4.66 -30.02 21.11
C ASP A 167 -5.81 -30.45 22.03
N TYR A 168 -6.88 -31.04 21.49
CA TYR A 168 -7.98 -31.59 22.29
C TYR A 168 -7.53 -32.73 23.20
N ALA A 169 -6.72 -33.66 22.68
CA ALA A 169 -6.18 -34.77 23.45
C ALA A 169 -5.25 -34.30 24.57
N ASN A 170 -4.45 -33.26 24.33
CA ASN A 170 -3.53 -32.68 25.31
C ASN A 170 -4.27 -32.07 26.52
N TYR A 171 -5.49 -31.56 26.30
CA TYR A 171 -6.33 -31.00 27.35
C TYR A 171 -7.36 -32.00 27.92
N ASN A 172 -7.28 -33.28 27.55
CA ASN A 172 -8.27 -34.33 27.92
C ASN A 172 -9.71 -33.98 27.49
N MET A 173 -9.88 -33.30 26.35
CA MET A 173 -11.17 -32.94 25.80
C MET A 173 -11.57 -33.89 24.66
N GLU A 174 -12.87 -34.06 24.46
CA GLU A 174 -13.38 -34.80 23.31
C GLU A 174 -13.18 -33.98 22.02
N ILE A 175 -12.80 -34.67 20.94
CA ILE A 175 -12.65 -34.03 19.63
C ILE A 175 -14.06 -33.72 19.09
N PRO A 176 -14.38 -32.45 18.78
CA PRO A 176 -15.70 -32.07 18.32
C PRO A 176 -16.00 -32.61 16.92
N TYR A 177 -17.28 -32.74 16.56
CA TYR A 177 -17.69 -33.29 15.26
C TYR A 177 -17.22 -32.42 14.09
N GLU A 178 -17.13 -31.12 14.31
CA GLU A 178 -16.72 -30.09 13.34
C GLU A 178 -15.25 -30.21 12.94
N CYS A 179 -14.44 -30.93 13.72
CA CYS A 179 -13.07 -31.31 13.35
C CYS A 179 -13.00 -32.42 12.29
N ARG A 180 -14.13 -32.92 11.79
CA ARG A 180 -14.18 -33.91 10.71
C ARG A 180 -14.76 -33.32 9.44
N ASN A 181 -14.21 -33.76 8.31
CA ASN A 181 -14.75 -33.45 7.01
C ASN A 181 -16.13 -34.12 6.84
N PRO A 182 -17.18 -33.38 6.48
CA PRO A 182 -18.55 -33.90 6.42
C PRO A 182 -18.75 -34.94 5.31
N VAL A 183 -17.88 -34.96 4.29
CA VAL A 183 -17.98 -35.88 3.15
C VAL A 183 -17.19 -37.16 3.40
N THR A 184 -15.95 -37.05 3.87
CA THR A 184 -15.06 -38.22 4.03
C THR A 184 -15.10 -38.82 5.44
N GLY A 185 -15.58 -38.07 6.44
CA GLY A 185 -15.53 -38.46 7.85
C GLY A 185 -14.13 -38.45 8.48
N ASN A 186 -13.11 -38.10 7.69
CA ASN A 186 -11.73 -37.99 8.15
C ASN A 186 -11.54 -36.73 8.99
N MET A 187 -10.67 -36.81 10.00
CA MET A 187 -10.32 -35.68 10.84
C MET A 187 -9.41 -34.71 10.07
N TYR A 188 -9.57 -33.41 10.30
CA TYR A 188 -8.65 -32.41 9.77
C TYR A 188 -7.29 -32.53 10.46
N VAL A 189 -6.23 -32.56 9.64
CA VAL A 189 -4.85 -32.73 10.12
C VAL A 189 -4.21 -31.38 10.47
N TYR A 190 -4.61 -30.32 9.76
CA TYR A 190 -4.03 -28.98 9.91
C TYR A 190 -4.76 -28.17 10.99
N GLY A 191 -3.96 -27.48 11.81
CA GLY A 191 -4.44 -26.52 12.80
C GLY A 191 -5.05 -25.26 12.19
N CYS A 192 -6.01 -24.67 12.90
CA CYS A 192 -6.70 -23.47 12.44
C CYS A 192 -5.80 -22.25 12.34
N GLY A 193 -4.68 -22.19 13.08
CA GLY A 193 -3.74 -21.08 12.99
C GLY A 193 -3.14 -20.91 11.59
N ILE A 194 -2.73 -22.03 10.96
CA ILE A 194 -2.15 -22.05 9.61
C ILE A 194 -3.23 -21.89 8.54
N ILE A 195 -4.36 -22.59 8.67
CA ILE A 195 -5.42 -22.51 7.65
C ILE A 195 -6.04 -21.11 7.60
N PHE A 196 -6.16 -20.43 8.74
CA PHE A 196 -6.67 -19.06 8.78
C PHE A 196 -5.69 -18.06 8.16
N SER A 197 -4.38 -18.20 8.39
CA SER A 197 -3.40 -17.35 7.71
C SER A 197 -3.38 -17.62 6.20
N ASP A 198 -3.49 -18.87 5.77
CA ASP A 198 -3.59 -19.25 4.34
C ASP A 198 -4.83 -18.65 3.68
N PHE A 199 -5.96 -18.58 4.40
CA PHE A 199 -7.17 -17.94 3.93
C PHE A 199 -6.99 -16.42 3.70
N MET A 200 -6.22 -15.76 4.57
CA MET A 200 -5.99 -14.31 4.52
C MET A 200 -4.88 -13.90 3.56
N GLU A 201 -3.89 -14.77 3.36
CA GLU A 201 -2.71 -14.52 2.53
C GLU A 201 -3.04 -13.96 1.14
N PRO A 202 -3.94 -14.56 0.32
CA PRO A 202 -4.19 -14.04 -1.03
C PRO A 202 -4.72 -12.61 -1.02
N LEU A 203 -5.60 -12.27 -0.07
CA LEU A 203 -6.17 -10.92 0.04
C LEU A 203 -5.08 -9.89 0.39
N VAL A 204 -4.23 -10.22 1.36
CA VAL A 204 -3.14 -9.35 1.79
C VAL A 204 -2.04 -9.26 0.75
N ALA A 205 -1.72 -10.36 0.07
CA ALA A 205 -0.69 -10.44 -0.96
C ALA A 205 -1.05 -9.60 -2.19
N TRP A 206 -2.28 -9.71 -2.71
CA TRP A 206 -2.73 -8.88 -3.84
C TRP A 206 -2.75 -7.39 -3.49
N MET A 207 -3.31 -7.04 -2.32
CA MET A 207 -3.34 -5.65 -1.85
C MET A 207 -1.92 -5.08 -1.71
N SER A 208 -1.03 -5.80 -1.04
CA SER A 208 0.35 -5.38 -0.78
C SER A 208 1.20 -5.35 -2.06
N GLY A 209 1.00 -6.28 -2.98
CA GLY A 209 1.70 -6.34 -4.27
C GLY A 209 1.36 -5.15 -5.16
N ILE A 210 0.08 -4.79 -5.26
CA ILE A 210 -0.35 -3.61 -6.04
C ILE A 210 0.12 -2.31 -5.35
N ALA A 211 0.08 -2.26 -4.02
CA ALA A 211 0.61 -1.12 -3.27
C ALA A 211 2.13 -0.94 -3.45
N LEU A 212 2.90 -2.02 -3.54
CA LEU A 212 4.33 -1.96 -3.83
C LEU A 212 4.61 -1.43 -5.25
N LEU A 213 3.84 -1.88 -6.24
CA LEU A 213 3.91 -1.35 -7.60
C LEU A 213 3.60 0.16 -7.63
N LEU A 214 2.58 0.59 -6.90
CA LEU A 214 2.22 2.01 -6.75
C LEU A 214 3.40 2.83 -6.19
N ILE A 215 4.12 2.32 -5.18
CA ILE A 215 5.30 2.99 -4.60
C ILE A 215 6.41 3.14 -5.65
N VAL A 216 6.68 2.11 -6.46
CA VAL A 216 7.69 2.20 -7.53
C VAL A 216 7.30 3.27 -8.56
N LEU A 217 6.03 3.34 -8.95
CA LEU A 217 5.52 4.37 -9.86
C LEU A 217 5.63 5.78 -9.27
N GLN A 218 5.36 5.94 -7.97
CA GLN A 218 5.56 7.20 -7.25
C GLN A 218 7.03 7.64 -7.27
N ILE A 219 7.98 6.72 -7.05
CA ILE A 219 9.41 7.03 -7.12
C ILE A 219 9.80 7.52 -8.52
N MET A 220 9.32 6.85 -9.57
CA MET A 220 9.56 7.29 -10.95
C MET A 220 8.96 8.68 -11.23
N ALA A 221 7.75 8.95 -10.74
CA ALA A 221 7.12 10.26 -10.85
C ALA A 221 7.93 11.34 -10.11
N MET A 222 8.44 11.06 -8.91
CA MET A 222 9.31 11.98 -8.17
C MET A 222 10.60 12.29 -8.93
N VAL A 223 11.26 11.28 -9.50
CA VAL A 223 12.48 11.49 -10.30
C VAL A 223 12.21 12.38 -11.50
N ALA A 224 11.12 12.10 -12.24
CA ALA A 224 10.70 12.94 -13.37
C ALA A 224 10.39 14.38 -12.93
N ALA A 225 9.67 14.58 -11.82
CA ALA A 225 9.36 15.88 -11.25
C ALA A 225 10.63 16.66 -10.84
N MET A 226 11.60 15.99 -10.23
CA MET A 226 12.88 16.62 -9.85
C MET A 226 13.70 17.06 -11.07
N ILE A 227 13.72 16.26 -12.13
CA ILE A 227 14.40 16.61 -13.39
C ILE A 227 13.71 17.82 -14.03
N LEU A 228 12.37 17.80 -14.12
CA LEU A 228 11.58 18.88 -14.68
C LEU A 228 11.77 20.19 -13.90
N ARG A 229 11.81 20.12 -12.57
CA ARG A 229 12.11 21.27 -11.69
C ARG A 229 13.48 21.89 -11.98
N ARG A 230 14.51 21.05 -12.16
CA ARG A 230 15.87 21.51 -12.47
C ARG A 230 15.92 22.24 -13.81
N ASN A 231 15.13 21.79 -14.79
CA ASN A 231 15.04 22.44 -16.10
C ASN A 231 14.38 23.81 -15.99
N PHE A 232 13.20 23.93 -15.35
CA PHE A 232 12.53 25.22 -15.16
C PHE A 232 13.39 26.23 -14.40
N LYS A 233 14.01 25.82 -13.28
CA LYS A 233 14.89 26.71 -12.51
C LYS A 233 16.11 27.18 -13.31
N ARG A 234 16.56 26.37 -14.28
CA ARG A 234 17.67 26.74 -15.15
C ARG A 234 17.22 27.70 -16.25
N GLU A 235 16.02 27.53 -16.78
CA GLU A 235 15.40 28.46 -17.74
C GLU A 235 15.18 29.85 -17.11
N ASP A 236 14.63 29.92 -15.90
CA ASP A 236 14.45 31.19 -15.16
C ASP A 236 15.78 31.96 -14.96
N LYS A 237 16.85 31.23 -14.63
CA LYS A 237 18.20 31.81 -14.47
C LYS A 237 18.77 32.33 -15.79
N LEU A 238 18.50 31.65 -16.90
CA LEU A 238 18.96 32.07 -18.22
C LEU A 238 18.22 33.35 -18.68
N ILE A 239 16.91 33.41 -18.47
CA ILE A 239 16.08 34.57 -18.83
C ILE A 239 16.46 35.80 -17.98
N SER A 240 16.55 35.63 -16.66
CA SER A 240 16.95 36.73 -15.75
C SER A 240 18.38 37.23 -16.00
N GLY A 241 19.31 36.34 -16.37
CA GLY A 241 20.66 36.71 -16.81
C GLY A 241 20.66 37.54 -18.10
N HIS A 242 19.83 37.18 -19.07
CA HIS A 242 19.69 37.93 -20.32
C HIS A 242 19.14 39.33 -20.08
N GLN A 243 18.12 39.47 -19.24
CA GLN A 243 17.52 40.77 -18.93
C GLN A 243 18.53 41.71 -18.24
N LYS A 244 19.36 41.20 -17.33
CA LYS A 244 20.46 41.99 -16.73
C LYS A 244 21.45 42.45 -17.81
N SER A 245 21.90 41.54 -18.68
CA SER A 245 22.90 41.85 -19.72
C SER A 245 22.39 42.87 -20.75
N ALA A 246 21.12 42.78 -21.14
CA ALA A 246 20.45 43.75 -22.02
C ALA A 246 20.33 45.14 -21.38
N THR A 247 19.98 45.21 -20.08
CA THR A 247 19.94 46.48 -19.35
C THR A 247 21.33 47.12 -19.24
N TYR A 248 22.39 46.34 -18.98
CA TYR A 248 23.76 46.87 -18.94
C TYR A 248 24.22 47.44 -20.29
N THR A 249 23.87 46.79 -21.40
CA THR A 249 24.21 47.28 -22.74
C THR A 249 23.44 48.55 -23.10
N ALA A 250 22.16 48.62 -22.75
CA ALA A 250 21.33 49.81 -22.98
C ALA A 250 21.74 51.04 -22.14
N VAL A 251 22.27 50.82 -20.92
CA VAL A 251 22.84 51.90 -20.09
C VAL A 251 24.20 52.34 -20.65
N ARG A 252 25.05 51.39 -21.07
CA ARG A 252 26.36 51.71 -21.65
C ARG A 252 26.25 52.50 -22.96
N SER A 253 25.27 52.21 -23.81
CA SER A 253 25.06 52.96 -25.06
C SER A 253 24.48 54.35 -24.86
N ARG A 254 23.98 54.68 -23.67
CA ARG A 254 23.42 56.00 -23.33
C ARG A 254 24.44 56.96 -22.71
N ASN A 255 25.59 56.42 -22.26
CA ASN A 255 26.69 57.17 -21.63
C ASN A 255 27.88 57.38 -22.58
N ILE A 256 27.72 57.06 -23.87
CA ILE A 256 28.66 57.34 -24.97
C ILE A 256 27.93 58.26 -25.94
#